data_AF-A0A957CFC7-F1
#
_entry.id   AF-A0A957CFC7-F1
#
_cell.length_a   1.000
_cell.length_b   1.000
_cell.length_c   1.000
_cell.angle_alpha   90.00
_cell.angle_beta   90.00
_cell.angle_gamma   90.00
#
_symmetry.space_group_name_H-M   'P 1'
#
loop_
_entity.id
_entity.type
_entity.pdbx_description
1 polymer ?
#
loop_
_entity_poly.entity_id
_entity_poly.type
_entity_poly.pdbx_seq_one_letter_code
_entity_poly.pdbx_strand_id
1 'polypeptide(L)' 'TVDTTLNLYQTLRHQLGFENVGVVIQAYLFRSKQDVQQLIQEGASVRLCKGAYAEPADVAFADKTDTDDNFVALT' A
#
# COMPACT_ATOMS: atom_id res chain seq x y z
N THR A 1 10.74 -3.68 -4.47
CA THR A 1 9.98 -2.93 -5.50
C THR A 1 8.98 -1.99 -4.86
N VAL A 2 8.19 -2.44 -3.87
CA VAL A 2 7.27 -1.58 -3.10
C VAL A 2 7.96 -0.33 -2.53
N ASP A 3 9.10 -0.50 -1.85
CA ASP A 3 9.84 0.63 -1.25
C ASP A 3 10.30 1.65 -2.29
N THR A 4 10.72 1.18 -3.48
CA THR A 4 11.12 2.05 -4.59
C THR A 4 9.95 2.93 -5.04
N THR A 5 8.75 2.37 -5.14
CA THR A 5 7.54 3.12 -5.51
C THR A 5 7.12 4.10 -4.42
N LEU A 6 7.15 3.72 -3.14
CA LEU A 6 6.79 4.60 -2.03
C LEU A 6 7.78 5.77 -1.89
N ASN A 7 9.08 5.50 -2.03
CA ASN A 7 10.12 6.55 -2.01
C ASN A 7 9.95 7.54 -3.17
N LEU A 8 9.58 7.04 -4.36
CA LEU A 8 9.31 7.89 -5.50
C LEU A 8 8.07 8.76 -5.27
N TYR A 9 7.00 8.19 -4.72
CA TYR A 9 5.81 8.93 -4.33
C TYR A 9 6.15 10.06 -3.33
N GLN A 10 6.91 9.75 -2.29
CA GLN A 10 7.33 10.74 -1.29
C GLN A 10 8.18 11.86 -1.91
N THR A 11 9.05 11.52 -2.85
CA THR A 11 9.84 12.52 -3.60
C THR A 11 8.92 13.44 -4.40
N LEU A 12 7.98 12.87 -5.16
CA LEU A 12 7.03 13.65 -5.96
C LEU A 12 6.15 14.54 -5.08
N ARG A 13 5.65 14.02 -3.95
CA ARG A 13 4.73 14.73 -3.06
C ARG A 13 5.44 15.81 -2.24
N HIS A 14 6.56 15.48 -1.59
CA HIS A 14 7.20 16.34 -0.60
C HIS A 14 8.35 17.18 -1.15
N GLN A 15 9.13 16.66 -2.09
CA GLN A 15 10.28 17.39 -2.63
C GLN A 15 9.89 18.23 -3.85
N LEU A 16 8.99 17.73 -4.69
CA LEU A 16 8.59 18.38 -5.94
C LEU A 16 7.21 19.06 -5.87
N GLY A 17 6.46 18.87 -4.78
CA GLY A 17 5.21 19.58 -4.50
C GLY A 17 4.02 19.15 -5.34
N PHE A 18 4.01 17.94 -5.91
CA PHE A 18 2.88 17.47 -6.72
C PHE A 18 1.70 17.05 -5.84
N GLU A 19 0.55 17.71 -6.00
CA GLU A 19 -0.66 17.42 -5.23
C GLU A 19 -1.60 16.38 -5.86
N ASN A 20 -1.41 16.09 -7.15
CA ASN A 20 -2.27 15.24 -7.97
C ASN A 20 -1.71 13.83 -8.19
N VAL A 21 -0.85 13.37 -7.29
CA VAL A 21 -0.25 12.03 -7.33
C VAL A 21 -0.78 11.21 -6.16
N GLY A 22 -1.07 9.94 -6.41
CA GLY A 22 -1.49 8.98 -5.39
C GLY A 22 -0.81 7.63 -5.60
N VAL A 23 -1.02 6.71 -4.68
CA VAL A 23 -0.41 5.37 -4.70
C VAL A 23 -1.46 4.28 -4.56
N VAL A 24 -1.08 3.06 -4.94
CA VAL A 24 -1.90 1.87 -4.74
C VAL A 24 -1.25 1.01 -3.67
N ILE A 25 -2.04 0.56 -2.68
CA ILE A 25 -1.61 -0.42 -1.68
C ILE A 25 -2.39 -1.72 -1.86
N GLN A 26 -1.69 -2.84 -1.70
CA GLN A 26 -2.24 -4.19 -1.89
C GLN A 26 -2.49 -4.85 -0.53
N ALA A 27 -3.73 -5.14 -0.17
CA ALA A 27 -4.12 -5.66 1.14
C ALA A 27 -3.54 -7.05 1.47
N TYR A 28 -3.16 -7.85 0.49
CA TYR A 28 -2.58 -9.17 0.73
C TYR A 28 -1.14 -9.14 1.30
N LEU A 29 -0.43 -8.00 1.32
CA LEU A 29 0.92 -7.94 1.89
C LEU A 29 0.88 -7.67 3.39
N PHE A 30 1.74 -8.34 4.16
CA PHE A 30 1.81 -8.15 5.62
C PHE A 30 2.19 -6.70 6.00
N ARG A 31 3.02 -6.05 5.19
CA ARG A 31 3.49 -4.67 5.41
C ARG A 31 2.42 -3.59 5.20
N SER A 32 1.33 -3.91 4.50
CA SER A 32 0.36 -2.91 4.02
C SER A 32 -0.27 -2.08 5.13
N LYS A 33 -0.42 -2.65 6.33
CA LYS A 33 -0.94 -1.91 7.49
C LYS A 33 -0.07 -0.73 7.88
N GLN A 34 1.23 -0.94 7.95
CA GLN A 34 2.18 0.12 8.29
C GLN A 34 2.24 1.17 7.18
N ASP A 35 2.31 0.73 5.92
CA ASP A 35 2.38 1.63 4.78
C ASP A 35 1.12 2.52 4.68
N VAL A 36 -0.09 1.96 4.87
CA VAL A 36 -1.35 2.73 4.87
C VAL A 36 -1.38 3.74 6.02
N GLN A 37 -0.97 3.34 7.23
CA GLN A 37 -0.95 4.25 8.38
C GLN A 37 -0.04 5.46 8.13
N GLN A 38 1.14 5.23 7.55
CA GLN A 38 2.05 6.31 7.18
C GLN A 38 1.43 7.22 6.10
N LEU A 39 0.85 6.64 5.05
CA LEU A 39 0.22 7.39 3.96
C LEU A 39 -0.98 8.23 4.43
N ILE A 40 -1.75 7.73 5.40
CA ILE A 40 -2.84 8.50 6.04
C ILE A 40 -2.27 9.71 6.78
N GLN A 41 -1.19 9.55 7.52
CA GLN A 41 -0.52 10.66 8.22
C GLN A 41 0.02 11.72 7.24
N GLU A 42 0.44 11.30 6.06
CA GLU A 42 0.89 12.17 4.97
C GLU A 42 -0.27 12.84 4.20
N GLY A 43 -1.53 12.48 4.47
CA GLY A 43 -2.69 12.97 3.72
C GLY A 43 -2.72 12.48 2.27
N ALA A 44 -2.15 11.30 2.01
CA ALA A 44 -2.02 10.73 0.68
C ALA A 44 -3.37 10.28 0.10
N SER A 45 -3.51 10.39 -1.22
CA SER A 45 -4.58 9.70 -1.95
C SER A 45 -4.16 8.25 -2.21
N VAL A 46 -4.88 7.30 -1.63
CA VAL A 46 -4.56 5.87 -1.71
C VAL A 46 -5.71 5.10 -2.33
N ARG A 47 -5.40 4.27 -3.33
CA ARG A 47 -6.31 3.22 -3.80
C ARG A 47 -5.93 1.91 -3.15
N LEU A 48 -6.87 1.29 -2.45
CA LEU A 48 -6.69 -0.05 -1.91
C LEU A 48 -7.13 -1.10 -2.94
N CYS A 49 -6.33 -2.15 -3.13
CA CYS A 49 -6.69 -3.34 -3.89
C CYS A 49 -6.30 -4.60 -3.12
N LYS A 50 -6.79 -5.79 -3.52
CA LYS A 50 -6.45 -7.04 -2.81
C LYS A 50 -4.99 -7.46 -3.06
N GLY A 51 -4.57 -7.44 -4.32
CA GLY A 51 -3.29 -8.00 -4.77
C GLY A 51 -3.51 -8.78 -6.06
N ALA A 52 -2.56 -8.71 -6.99
CA ALA A 52 -2.72 -9.29 -8.33
C ALA A 52 -1.59 -10.25 -8.73
N TYR A 53 -0.56 -10.37 -7.90
CA TYR A 53 0.64 -11.15 -8.19
C TYR A 53 0.73 -12.40 -7.32
N ALA A 54 1.51 -13.38 -7.77
CA ALA A 54 1.81 -14.58 -6.99
C ALA A 54 3.06 -14.33 -6.13
N GLU A 55 2.86 -13.63 -5.01
CA GLU A 55 3.90 -13.37 -4.03
C GLU A 55 4.13 -14.59 -3.12
N PRO A 56 5.35 -14.78 -2.59
CA PRO A 56 5.62 -15.88 -1.68
C PRO A 56 4.91 -15.68 -0.32
N ALA A 57 4.62 -16.80 0.35
CA ALA A 57 3.81 -16.82 1.57
C ALA A 57 4.49 -16.18 2.80
N ASP A 58 5.77 -15.85 2.71
CA ASP A 58 6.54 -15.14 3.73
C ASP A 58 6.33 -13.61 3.70
N VAL A 59 5.77 -13.08 2.60
CA VAL A 59 5.49 -11.63 2.45
C VAL A 59 4.00 -11.32 2.23
N ALA A 60 3.21 -12.32 1.86
CA ALA A 60 1.80 -12.17 1.54
C ALA A 60 0.93 -13.25 2.19
N PHE A 61 -0.31 -12.88 2.51
CA PHE A 61 -1.36 -13.81 2.89
C PHE A 61 -1.63 -14.78 1.73
N ALA A 62 -1.37 -16.07 1.95
CA ALA A 62 -1.66 -17.12 0.98
C ALA A 62 -3.18 -17.36 0.88
N ASP A 63 -3.88 -17.24 2.01
CA ASP A 63 -5.32 -17.47 2.08
C ASP A 63 -6.12 -16.22 1.70
N LYS A 64 -7.15 -16.47 0.88
CA LYS A 64 -8.04 -15.41 0.40
C LYS A 64 -8.78 -14.73 1.55
N THR A 65 -9.20 -15.49 2.56
CA THR A 65 -9.93 -14.95 3.72
C THR A 65 -9.09 -13.93 4.47
N ASP A 66 -7.81 -14.23 4.73
CA ASP A 66 -6.92 -13.29 5.41
C ASP A 66 -6.69 -12.01 4.60
N THR A 67 -6.59 -12.13 3.28
CA THR A 67 -6.51 -10.96 2.38
C THR A 67 -7.78 -10.11 2.46
N ASP A 68 -8.95 -10.75 2.48
CA ASP A 68 -10.24 -10.06 2.53
C ASP A 68 -10.46 -9.39 3.89
N ASP A 69 -10.10 -10.05 4.99
CA ASP A 69 -10.14 -9.50 6.35
C ASP A 69 -9.18 -8.31 6.49
N ASN A 70 -7.96 -8.42 5.96
CA ASN A 70 -7.02 -7.30 5.99
C ASN A 70 -7.48 -6.15 5.08
N PHE A 71 -8.12 -6.43 3.94
CA PHE A 71 -8.69 -5.39 3.08
C PHE A 71 -9.75 -4.55 3.82
N VAL A 72 -10.63 -5.21 4.58
CA VAL A 72 -11.63 -4.54 5.41
C VAL A 72 -10.96 -3.75 6.54
N ALA A 73 -9.94 -4.30 7.18
CA ALA A 73 -9.23 -3.63 8.28
C ALA A 73 -8.43 -2.38 7.85
N LEU A 74 -8.12 -2.24 6.56
CA LEU A 74 -7.37 -1.11 5.99
C LEU A 74 -8.26 -0.01 5.40
N THR A 75 -9.58 -0.21 5.38
CA THR A 75 -10.57 0.77 4.91
C THR A 75 -11.16 1.54 6.09
#